data_AF-A0A8T4J1J9-F1
#
_entry.id   AF-A0A8T4J1J9-F1
#
_cell.length_a   1.000
_cell.length_b   1.000
_cell.length_c   1.000
_cell.angle_alpha   90.00
_cell.angle_beta   90.00
_cell.angle_gamma   90.00
#
_symmetry.space_group_name_H-M   'P 1'
#
loop_
_entity.id
_entity.type
_entity.pdbx_description
1 polymer ?
#
loop_
_entity_poly.entity_id
_entity_poly.type
_entity_poly.pdbx_seq_one_letter_code
_entity_poly.pdbx_strand_id
1 'polypeptide(L)'
;MTPEQPDSRPSVSPAEETNRPGAAASGRRRRLLLVVAGATVAVAATGAALSLHDGGSAPAADFCWSLAPQSEPADDGSLRACGDALETAATGRPAGSTAPEEAVRHTDEQARMFKKIVTSYGAQAPDGEEVPVEIAPQMANVLAHFHQDVHQVLGRTSRSASAGDPEVPHTALTAFMRSVSAEDDAFRTTYRSQLREVSREIDGLTKEELTRAPGGADDRARAVVERSGSVIGGLVQARDDALKAALDGEPDSATEEKLAENYEKNGYPRLRHLLHAHASKVGVPADELADTGGRMGDLTGWTSSAYRSA
;
A
#
# COMPACT_ATOMS: atom_id res chain seq x y z
N MET A 1 -1.28 42.67 -60.75
CA MET A 1 -2.21 43.29 -59.79
C MET A 1 -2.15 42.50 -58.50
N THR A 2 -1.41 42.99 -57.51
CA THR A 2 -1.79 42.93 -56.08
C THR A 2 -3.07 43.77 -55.86
N PRO A 3 -3.77 43.71 -54.70
CA PRO A 3 -3.38 43.21 -53.37
C PRO A 3 -4.11 41.89 -53.00
N GLU A 4 -4.31 41.39 -51.76
CA GLU A 4 -4.13 41.96 -50.40
C GLU A 4 -3.94 40.85 -49.32
N GLN A 5 -3.70 41.25 -48.07
CA GLN A 5 -3.91 40.45 -46.85
C GLN A 5 -4.90 41.17 -45.91
N PRO A 6 -5.73 40.42 -45.19
CA PRO A 6 -5.96 40.68 -43.76
C PRO A 6 -6.12 39.34 -42.96
N ASP A 7 -5.99 39.26 -41.64
CA ASP A 7 -5.41 40.15 -40.61
C ASP A 7 -5.00 39.24 -39.43
N SER A 8 -3.98 39.60 -38.65
CA SER A 8 -3.57 38.80 -37.48
C SER A 8 -3.90 39.53 -36.18
N ARG A 9 -4.76 38.92 -35.34
CA ARG A 9 -5.08 39.44 -33.99
C ARG A 9 -4.69 38.44 -32.91
N PRO A 10 -3.71 38.74 -32.04
CA PRO A 10 -3.52 38.03 -30.78
C PRO A 10 -4.47 38.60 -29.71
N SER A 11 -5.08 37.71 -28.91
CA SER A 11 -5.85 38.11 -27.73
C SER A 11 -4.95 38.39 -26.53
N VAL A 12 -5.29 39.45 -25.79
CA VAL A 12 -4.57 39.97 -24.62
C VAL A 12 -5.15 39.36 -23.33
N SER A 13 -4.32 39.12 -22.32
CA SER A 13 -4.67 39.39 -20.91
C SER A 13 -3.41 39.52 -20.02
N PRO A 14 -3.50 40.26 -18.88
CA PRO A 14 -2.36 41.00 -18.35
C PRO A 14 -1.68 40.36 -17.13
N ALA A 15 -0.48 40.85 -16.81
CA ALA A 15 0.25 40.51 -15.61
C ALA A 15 -0.13 41.42 -14.42
N GLU A 16 -0.47 40.84 -13.28
CA GLU A 16 -0.57 41.57 -12.01
C GLU A 16 0.80 41.72 -11.34
N GLU A 17 1.25 42.97 -11.37
CA GLU A 17 1.87 43.69 -10.26
C GLU A 17 2.04 42.94 -8.91
N THR A 18 3.30 42.70 -8.51
CA THR A 18 3.66 42.63 -7.08
C THR A 18 4.86 43.52 -6.79
N ASN A 19 4.72 44.35 -5.77
CA ASN A 19 5.68 45.39 -5.41
C ASN A 19 6.64 44.93 -4.31
N ARG A 20 7.84 45.53 -4.30
CA ARG A 20 8.96 45.30 -3.35
C ARG A 20 8.71 46.02 -1.99
N PRO A 21 9.68 46.10 -1.05
CA PRO A 21 10.63 45.12 -0.50
C PRO A 21 10.60 45.07 1.06
N GLY A 22 11.49 44.31 1.72
CA GLY A 22 11.79 44.54 3.14
C GLY A 22 12.90 43.66 3.71
N ALA A 23 14.09 44.22 3.95
CA ALA A 23 15.22 43.51 4.54
C ALA A 23 15.77 44.20 5.81
N ALA A 24 16.21 43.37 6.77
CA ALA A 24 17.19 43.63 7.83
C ALA A 24 16.89 44.73 8.90
N ALA A 25 16.91 44.34 10.19
CA ALA A 25 18.07 44.51 11.08
C ALA A 25 17.75 44.76 12.57
N SER A 26 18.64 44.22 13.43
CA SER A 26 18.96 44.63 14.82
C SER A 26 17.97 44.31 15.95
N GLY A 27 18.49 43.90 17.12
CA GLY A 27 17.60 43.52 18.24
C GLY A 27 18.20 43.00 19.57
N ARG A 28 19.41 43.42 19.98
CA ARG A 28 19.94 43.34 21.37
C ARG A 28 19.87 42.01 22.17
N ARG A 29 21.07 41.49 22.47
CA ARG A 29 21.35 40.71 23.68
C ARG A 29 20.87 41.46 24.95
N ARG A 30 20.20 40.77 25.87
CA ARG A 30 20.40 40.96 27.33
C ARG A 30 20.40 39.61 28.04
N ARG A 31 21.44 39.38 28.85
CA ARG A 31 21.49 38.30 29.83
C ARG A 31 20.55 38.65 30.99
N LEU A 32 19.85 37.66 31.54
CA LEU A 32 19.59 37.63 32.98
C LEU A 32 19.54 36.17 33.45
N LEU A 33 20.55 35.81 34.24
CA LEU A 33 20.49 34.63 35.11
C LEU A 33 19.56 34.96 36.26
N LEU A 34 18.61 34.07 36.56
CA LEU A 34 17.97 34.00 37.86
C LEU A 34 17.86 32.54 38.28
N VAL A 35 18.83 32.11 39.08
CA VAL A 35 18.72 30.90 39.88
C VAL A 35 17.84 31.25 41.08
N VAL A 36 16.70 30.58 41.22
CA VAL A 36 15.94 30.55 42.48
C VAL A 36 15.66 29.09 42.79
N ALA A 37 16.37 28.58 43.80
CA ALA A 37 15.96 27.35 44.47
C ALA A 37 14.74 27.67 45.34
N GLY A 38 13.66 26.91 45.17
CA GLY A 38 12.41 27.10 45.90
C GLY A 38 11.61 25.81 45.91
N ALA A 39 11.86 24.96 46.90
CA ALA A 39 11.07 23.75 47.10
C ALA A 39 9.73 24.13 47.76
N THR A 40 8.65 24.14 46.99
CA THR A 40 7.28 24.17 47.52
C THR A 40 6.52 22.94 47.05
N VAL A 41 6.40 21.96 47.94
CA VAL A 41 5.48 20.83 47.79
C VAL A 41 4.05 21.37 47.92
N ALA A 42 3.46 21.71 46.78
CA ALA A 42 2.02 21.90 46.65
C ALA A 42 1.42 20.60 46.14
N VAL A 43 0.86 19.78 47.05
CA VAL A 43 -0.03 18.68 46.67
C VAL A 43 -1.33 19.30 46.18
N ALA A 44 -1.33 19.75 44.92
CA ALA A 44 -2.56 20.04 44.21
C ALA A 44 -3.26 18.70 43.98
N ALA A 45 -4.37 18.49 44.70
CA ALA A 45 -5.31 17.42 44.40
C ALA A 45 -6.09 17.76 43.11
N THR A 46 -5.38 17.89 41.98
CA THR A 46 -6.00 17.75 40.67
C THR A 46 -6.49 16.33 40.57
N GLY A 47 -7.81 16.17 40.57
CA GLY A 47 -8.48 14.92 40.23
C GLY A 47 -8.23 14.59 38.76
N ALA A 48 -7.03 14.10 38.46
CA ALA A 48 -6.81 13.28 37.29
C ALA A 48 -7.68 12.03 37.48
N ALA A 49 -8.78 11.98 36.74
CA ALA A 49 -9.46 10.72 36.48
C ALA A 49 -8.43 9.82 35.80
N LEU A 50 -7.84 8.91 36.59
CA LEU A 50 -7.20 7.73 36.07
C LEU A 50 -8.30 6.87 35.44
N SER A 51 -8.65 7.20 34.21
CA SER A 51 -9.37 6.31 33.32
C SER A 51 -8.46 5.12 33.06
N LEU A 52 -8.53 4.13 33.96
CA LEU A 52 -8.06 2.77 33.71
C LEU A 52 -8.78 2.33 32.44
N HIS A 53 -8.04 2.28 31.34
CA HIS A 53 -8.56 1.95 30.01
C HIS A 53 -8.67 0.43 29.88
N ASP A 54 -9.43 -0.17 30.80
CA ASP A 54 -9.60 -1.61 30.97
C ASP A 54 -10.96 -2.00 30.35
N GLY A 55 -10.97 -2.21 29.04
CA GLY A 55 -12.21 -2.46 28.28
C GLY A 55 -12.13 -2.33 26.75
N GLY A 56 -11.06 -1.75 26.19
CA GLY A 56 -10.93 -1.56 24.74
C GLY A 56 -10.84 -2.86 23.91
N SER A 57 -10.39 -3.96 24.51
CA SER A 57 -10.16 -5.23 23.81
C SER A 57 -11.42 -6.10 23.65
N ALA A 58 -12.48 -5.86 24.43
CA ALA A 58 -13.68 -6.70 24.39
C ALA A 58 -14.47 -6.56 23.07
N PRO A 59 -14.77 -5.35 22.55
CA PRO A 59 -15.50 -5.21 21.28
C PRO A 59 -14.77 -5.85 20.09
N ALA A 60 -13.45 -5.63 19.98
CA ALA A 60 -12.63 -6.20 18.91
C ALA A 60 -12.51 -7.72 18.99
N ALA A 61 -12.44 -8.29 20.21
CA ALA A 61 -12.49 -9.73 20.41
C ALA A 61 -13.86 -10.30 20.04
N ASP A 62 -14.96 -9.68 20.47
CA ASP A 62 -16.33 -10.10 20.13
C ASP A 62 -16.57 -10.07 18.61
N PHE A 63 -16.14 -8.99 17.93
CA PHE A 63 -16.22 -8.90 16.47
C PHE A 63 -15.39 -10.00 15.79
N CYS A 64 -14.13 -10.17 16.19
CA CYS A 64 -13.27 -11.22 15.66
C CYS A 64 -13.91 -12.61 15.82
N TRP A 65 -14.40 -12.96 17.01
CA TRP A 65 -15.04 -14.25 17.26
C TRP A 65 -16.36 -14.42 16.49
N SER A 66 -17.07 -13.33 16.15
CA SER A 66 -18.22 -13.38 15.22
C SER A 66 -17.81 -13.78 13.78
N LEU A 67 -16.54 -13.58 13.42
CA LEU A 67 -16.00 -14.01 12.15
C LEU A 67 -15.59 -15.49 12.16
N ALA A 68 -15.07 -15.99 13.27
CA ALA A 68 -14.53 -17.35 13.41
C ALA A 68 -15.61 -18.46 13.24
N PRO A 69 -15.28 -19.61 12.61
CA PRO A 69 -16.25 -20.66 12.33
C PRO A 69 -16.46 -21.62 13.52
N GLN A 70 -17.48 -21.35 14.36
CA GLN A 70 -18.04 -22.28 15.37
C GLN A 70 -17.05 -22.89 16.38
N SER A 71 -15.81 -22.40 16.43
CA SER A 71 -14.92 -22.57 17.58
C SER A 71 -15.52 -21.81 18.76
N GLU A 72 -15.86 -22.52 19.84
CA GLU A 72 -15.98 -21.86 21.14
C GLU A 72 -14.67 -21.08 21.38
N PRO A 73 -14.73 -19.85 21.91
CA PRO A 73 -13.53 -19.12 22.25
C PRO A 73 -12.65 -19.99 23.16
N ALA A 74 -11.33 -19.97 22.94
CA ALA A 74 -10.39 -20.60 23.86
C ALA A 74 -10.64 -20.07 25.30
N ASP A 75 -10.18 -20.79 26.33
CA ASP A 75 -10.50 -20.48 27.75
C ASP A 75 -10.20 -19.03 28.20
N ASP A 76 -9.42 -18.25 27.43
CA ASP A 76 -9.13 -16.82 27.67
C ASP A 76 -9.87 -15.83 26.75
N GLY A 77 -10.59 -16.29 25.73
CA GLY A 77 -11.31 -15.48 24.74
C GLY A 77 -10.43 -14.51 23.93
N SER A 78 -9.11 -14.65 23.98
CA SER A 78 -8.20 -13.60 23.53
C SER A 78 -8.30 -13.30 22.03
N LEU A 79 -8.16 -12.01 21.70
CA LEU A 79 -8.16 -11.52 20.33
C LEU A 79 -7.09 -12.21 19.47
N ARG A 80 -5.92 -12.52 20.06
CA ARG A 80 -4.87 -13.33 19.41
C ARG A 80 -5.34 -14.76 19.08
N ALA A 81 -5.97 -15.46 20.01
CA ALA A 81 -6.50 -16.80 19.76
C ALA A 81 -7.58 -16.78 18.66
N CYS A 82 -8.38 -15.72 18.58
CA CYS A 82 -9.28 -15.50 17.46
C CYS A 82 -8.52 -15.30 16.13
N GLY A 83 -7.48 -14.45 16.10
CA GLY A 83 -6.65 -14.25 14.91
C GLY A 83 -6.04 -15.56 14.39
N ASP A 84 -5.54 -16.40 15.31
CA ASP A 84 -5.02 -17.73 14.98
C ASP A 84 -6.12 -18.67 14.44
N ALA A 85 -7.33 -18.60 14.97
CA ALA A 85 -8.49 -19.34 14.47
C ALA A 85 -8.93 -18.87 13.07
N LEU A 86 -8.93 -17.56 12.80
CA LEU A 86 -9.23 -16.97 11.49
C LEU A 86 -8.18 -17.32 10.44
N GLU A 87 -6.89 -17.24 10.76
CA GLU A 87 -5.82 -17.71 9.87
C GLU A 87 -5.99 -19.20 9.56
N THR A 88 -6.25 -20.01 10.58
CA THR A 88 -6.42 -21.45 10.42
C THR A 88 -7.61 -21.80 9.54
N ALA A 89 -8.75 -21.12 9.75
CA ALA A 89 -9.96 -21.31 8.96
C ALA A 89 -9.80 -20.87 7.50
N ALA A 90 -9.15 -19.73 7.26
CA ALA A 90 -8.94 -19.21 5.90
C ALA A 90 -7.91 -20.04 5.12
N THR A 91 -6.81 -20.44 5.76
CA THR A 91 -5.68 -21.10 5.09
C THR A 91 -5.77 -22.63 5.09
N GLY A 92 -6.61 -23.22 5.95
CA GLY A 92 -6.66 -24.68 6.19
C GLY A 92 -5.36 -25.24 6.79
N ARG A 93 -4.54 -24.39 7.43
CA ARG A 93 -3.21 -24.70 7.96
C ARG A 93 -3.06 -24.12 9.36
N PRO A 94 -2.18 -24.65 10.22
CA PRO A 94 -1.91 -24.04 11.53
C PRO A 94 -1.49 -22.56 11.39
N ALA A 95 -1.98 -21.70 12.28
CA ALA A 95 -1.60 -20.29 12.33
C ALA A 95 -0.09 -20.09 12.46
N GLY A 96 0.43 -19.04 11.81
CA GLY A 96 1.86 -18.77 11.71
C GLY A 96 2.61 -19.70 10.75
N SER A 97 1.91 -20.58 10.01
CA SER A 97 2.57 -21.42 9.01
C SER A 97 3.06 -20.60 7.83
N THR A 98 4.21 -20.98 7.27
CA THR A 98 4.75 -20.27 6.10
C THR A 98 3.86 -20.53 4.89
N ALA A 99 3.38 -19.44 4.27
CA ALA A 99 2.64 -19.48 3.02
C ALA A 99 3.44 -20.25 1.95
N PRO A 100 2.79 -21.11 1.16
CA PRO A 100 3.46 -21.89 0.11
C PRO A 100 4.10 -20.97 -0.94
N GLU A 101 5.19 -21.42 -1.56
CA GLU A 101 5.79 -20.68 -2.69
C GLU A 101 4.99 -20.88 -3.97
N GLU A 102 4.43 -22.07 -4.16
CA GLU A 102 3.57 -22.42 -5.29
C GLU A 102 2.09 -22.18 -4.98
N ALA A 103 1.32 -21.88 -6.03
CA ALA A 103 -0.11 -21.70 -5.97
C ALA A 103 -0.82 -22.97 -5.45
N VAL A 104 -1.43 -22.87 -4.28
CA VAL A 104 -2.35 -23.89 -3.78
C VAL A 104 -3.77 -23.50 -4.16
N ARG A 105 -4.53 -24.45 -4.72
CA ARG A 105 -5.95 -24.24 -4.99
C ARG A 105 -6.72 -24.23 -3.67
N HIS A 106 -7.23 -23.08 -3.27
CA HIS A 106 -8.15 -22.94 -2.15
C HIS A 106 -9.47 -23.68 -2.44
N THR A 107 -10.06 -24.26 -1.39
CA THR A 107 -11.43 -24.78 -1.40
C THR A 107 -12.43 -23.64 -1.33
N ASP A 108 -13.67 -23.87 -1.77
CA ASP A 108 -14.74 -22.87 -1.71
C ASP A 108 -15.00 -22.38 -0.28
N GLU A 109 -14.70 -23.18 0.75
CA GLU A 109 -14.84 -22.79 2.16
C GLU A 109 -13.73 -21.81 2.59
N GLN A 110 -12.48 -22.12 2.25
CA GLN A 110 -11.34 -21.23 2.46
C GLN A 110 -11.51 -19.89 1.73
N ALA A 111 -11.97 -19.92 0.46
CA ALA A 111 -12.25 -18.72 -0.32
C ALA A 111 -13.38 -17.87 0.28
N ARG A 112 -14.47 -18.50 0.74
CA ARG A 112 -15.54 -17.82 1.49
C ARG A 112 -15.05 -17.21 2.81
N MET A 113 -14.17 -17.89 3.54
CA MET A 113 -13.61 -17.37 4.79
C MET A 113 -12.68 -16.17 4.54
N PHE A 114 -11.78 -16.27 3.55
CA PHE A 114 -10.96 -15.15 3.09
C PHE A 114 -11.82 -13.94 2.69
N LYS A 115 -12.86 -14.16 1.87
CA LYS A 115 -13.83 -13.12 1.52
C LYS A 115 -14.47 -12.51 2.77
N LYS A 116 -14.96 -13.33 3.70
CA LYS A 116 -15.61 -12.86 4.95
C LYS A 116 -14.65 -11.93 5.69
N ILE A 117 -13.44 -12.38 6.00
CA ILE A 117 -12.40 -11.59 6.69
C ILE A 117 -12.14 -10.26 5.97
N VAL A 118 -11.81 -10.28 4.67
CA VAL A 118 -11.48 -9.07 3.91
C VAL A 118 -12.66 -8.12 3.81
N THR A 119 -13.89 -8.62 3.63
CA THR A 119 -15.07 -7.75 3.56
C THR A 119 -15.51 -7.21 4.91
N SER A 120 -15.27 -7.93 6.01
CA SER A 120 -15.58 -7.50 7.37
C SER A 120 -14.63 -6.40 7.86
N TYR A 121 -13.32 -6.60 7.75
CA TYR A 121 -12.31 -5.61 8.16
C TYR A 121 -11.97 -4.57 7.07
N GLY A 122 -12.49 -4.75 5.84
CA GLY A 122 -12.32 -3.83 4.72
C GLY A 122 -13.58 -3.05 4.33
N ALA A 123 -14.68 -3.20 5.08
CA ALA A 123 -15.91 -2.45 4.81
C ALA A 123 -15.71 -0.95 5.11
N GLN A 124 -15.98 -0.09 4.13
CA GLN A 124 -16.02 1.37 4.33
C GLN A 124 -17.31 1.86 5.04
N ALA A 125 -17.95 0.99 5.82
CA ALA A 125 -19.11 1.36 6.63
C ALA A 125 -18.67 2.20 7.84
N PRO A 126 -19.55 3.03 8.43
CA PRO A 126 -19.25 3.70 9.71
C PRO A 126 -18.99 2.70 10.85
N ASP A 127 -19.45 1.46 10.70
CA ASP A 127 -19.25 0.34 11.62
C ASP A 127 -18.15 -0.64 11.13
N GLY A 128 -17.36 -0.25 10.13
CA GLY A 128 -16.25 -1.05 9.61
C GLY A 128 -15.08 -1.03 10.59
N GLU A 129 -14.84 -2.15 11.28
CA GLU A 129 -13.77 -2.26 12.25
C GLU A 129 -12.41 -2.42 11.56
N GLU A 130 -11.42 -1.63 11.97
CA GLU A 130 -10.05 -1.81 11.51
C GLU A 130 -9.46 -3.09 12.10
N VAL A 131 -8.54 -3.74 11.38
CA VAL A 131 -7.78 -4.89 11.88
C VAL A 131 -6.99 -4.47 13.12
N PRO A 132 -7.26 -5.06 14.30
CA PRO A 132 -6.47 -4.77 15.49
C PRO A 132 -5.02 -5.20 15.33
N VAL A 133 -4.10 -4.42 15.90
CA VAL A 133 -2.65 -4.67 15.87
C VAL A 133 -2.28 -6.08 16.31
N GLU A 134 -3.00 -6.64 17.29
CA GLU A 134 -2.77 -7.98 17.84
C GLU A 134 -3.02 -9.12 16.83
N ILE A 135 -3.80 -8.89 15.77
CA ILE A 135 -4.11 -9.90 14.73
C ILE A 135 -3.63 -9.51 13.32
N ALA A 136 -3.06 -8.31 13.16
CA ALA A 136 -2.47 -7.88 11.88
C ALA A 136 -1.43 -8.89 11.32
N PRO A 137 -0.57 -9.57 12.13
CA PRO A 137 0.33 -10.61 11.62
C PRO A 137 -0.40 -11.80 10.99
N GLN A 138 -1.48 -12.27 11.62
CA GLN A 138 -2.31 -13.38 11.13
C GLN A 138 -3.06 -12.96 9.85
N MET A 139 -3.58 -11.74 9.80
CA MET A 139 -4.22 -11.21 8.60
C MET A 139 -3.24 -11.06 7.43
N ALA A 140 -1.98 -10.70 7.69
CA ALA A 140 -0.92 -10.70 6.69
C ALA A 140 -0.53 -12.11 6.23
N ASN A 141 -0.54 -13.12 7.12
CA ASN A 141 -0.34 -14.52 6.73
C ASN A 141 -1.49 -15.02 5.84
N VAL A 142 -2.73 -14.62 6.11
CA VAL A 142 -3.88 -14.90 5.22
C VAL A 142 -3.64 -14.28 3.83
N LEU A 143 -3.30 -12.99 3.75
CA LEU A 143 -2.96 -12.35 2.46
C LEU A 143 -1.78 -13.02 1.74
N ALA A 144 -0.81 -13.55 2.49
CA ALA A 144 0.33 -14.27 1.93
C ALA A 144 -0.02 -15.69 1.43
N HIS A 145 -1.02 -16.36 1.99
CA HIS A 145 -1.54 -17.64 1.47
C HIS A 145 -2.45 -17.42 0.26
N PHE A 146 -3.28 -16.38 0.27
CA PHE A 146 -4.12 -15.97 -0.87
C PHE A 146 -3.35 -15.11 -1.89
N HIS A 147 -2.03 -15.30 -2.00
CA HIS A 147 -1.14 -14.40 -2.74
C HIS A 147 -1.54 -14.21 -4.21
N GLN A 148 -2.00 -15.27 -4.89
CA GLN A 148 -2.48 -15.17 -6.28
C GLN A 148 -3.81 -14.44 -6.42
N ASP A 149 -4.75 -14.68 -5.50
CA ASP A 149 -6.06 -14.04 -5.50
C ASP A 149 -5.92 -12.54 -5.24
N VAL A 150 -5.07 -12.17 -4.28
CA VAL A 150 -4.67 -10.78 -4.00
C VAL A 150 -3.99 -10.14 -5.22
N HIS A 151 -3.01 -10.81 -5.83
CA HIS A 151 -2.31 -10.31 -7.04
C HIS A 151 -3.27 -10.11 -8.21
N GLN A 152 -4.22 -11.03 -8.40
CA GLN A 152 -5.24 -10.92 -9.44
C GLN A 152 -6.20 -9.76 -9.16
N VAL A 153 -6.61 -9.55 -7.92
CA VAL A 153 -7.52 -8.45 -7.53
C VAL A 153 -6.85 -7.10 -7.71
N LEU A 154 -5.71 -6.85 -7.06
CA LEU A 154 -4.95 -5.59 -7.16
C LEU A 154 -4.40 -5.34 -8.57
N GLY A 155 -4.19 -6.41 -9.33
CA GLY A 155 -3.71 -6.40 -10.71
C GLY A 155 -4.78 -6.09 -11.76
N ARG A 156 -6.05 -5.84 -11.37
CA ARG A 156 -7.14 -5.54 -12.32
C ARG A 156 -7.01 -4.14 -12.89
N THR A 157 -6.40 -4.05 -14.07
CA THR A 157 -6.58 -2.87 -14.93
C THR A 157 -8.01 -2.85 -15.51
N SER A 158 -8.51 -1.67 -15.88
CA SER A 158 -9.85 -1.47 -16.46
C SER A 158 -10.12 -2.27 -17.75
N ARG A 159 -9.07 -2.82 -18.38
CA ARG A 159 -9.15 -3.66 -19.59
C ARG A 159 -9.32 -5.15 -19.28
N SER A 160 -9.22 -5.58 -18.02
CA SER A 160 -9.20 -6.99 -17.60
C SER A 160 -10.51 -7.45 -16.93
N ALA A 161 -11.61 -6.73 -17.13
CA ALA A 161 -12.94 -7.09 -16.60
C ALA A 161 -13.56 -8.28 -17.35
N SER A 162 -13.11 -9.50 -17.06
CA SER A 162 -13.76 -10.74 -17.51
C SER A 162 -15.08 -10.96 -16.77
N ALA A 163 -16.13 -11.36 -17.50
CA ALA A 163 -17.42 -11.71 -16.90
C ALA A 163 -17.31 -12.97 -16.03
N GLY A 164 -17.15 -12.76 -14.72
CA GLY A 164 -16.88 -13.78 -13.71
C GLY A 164 -16.27 -13.11 -12.47
N ASP A 165 -16.94 -12.06 -12.00
CA ASP A 165 -16.46 -11.06 -11.04
C ASP A 165 -15.90 -11.68 -9.74
N PRO A 166 -14.89 -11.07 -9.09
CA PRO A 166 -14.24 -11.67 -7.93
C PRO A 166 -15.20 -11.93 -6.78
N GLU A 167 -14.91 -12.97 -6.02
CA GLU A 167 -15.54 -13.13 -4.71
C GLU A 167 -15.24 -11.95 -3.77
N VAL A 168 -14.10 -11.26 -3.91
CA VAL A 168 -13.68 -10.13 -3.08
C VAL A 168 -13.67 -8.79 -3.85
N PRO A 169 -14.42 -7.76 -3.42
CA PRO A 169 -14.35 -6.42 -4.01
C PRO A 169 -12.97 -5.76 -3.85
N HIS A 170 -12.47 -5.10 -4.90
CA HIS A 170 -11.18 -4.41 -4.87
C HIS A 170 -11.10 -3.37 -3.73
N THR A 171 -12.12 -2.55 -3.57
CA THR A 171 -12.20 -1.51 -2.53
C THR A 171 -12.10 -2.07 -1.12
N ALA A 172 -12.70 -3.25 -0.87
CA ALA A 172 -12.61 -3.94 0.42
C ALA A 172 -11.18 -4.48 0.65
N LEU A 173 -10.56 -5.07 -0.38
CA LEU A 173 -9.18 -5.56 -0.27
C LEU A 173 -8.19 -4.42 -0.01
N THR A 174 -8.31 -3.28 -0.71
CA THR A 174 -7.44 -2.11 -0.48
C THR A 174 -7.62 -1.54 0.93
N ALA A 175 -8.85 -1.42 1.42
CA ALA A 175 -9.13 -0.93 2.78
C ALA A 175 -8.59 -1.88 3.86
N PHE A 176 -8.81 -3.19 3.69
CA PHE A 176 -8.25 -4.23 4.56
C PHE A 176 -6.72 -4.19 4.57
N MET A 177 -6.10 -4.12 3.39
CA MET A 177 -4.64 -4.00 3.26
C MET A 177 -4.08 -2.75 3.92
N ARG A 178 -4.76 -1.60 3.82
CA ARG A 178 -4.36 -0.36 4.52
C ARG A 178 -4.28 -0.61 6.02
N SER A 179 -5.30 -1.23 6.60
CA SER A 179 -5.35 -1.54 8.03
C SER A 179 -4.27 -2.56 8.45
N VAL A 180 -4.13 -3.68 7.72
CA VAL A 180 -3.03 -4.66 7.95
C VAL A 180 -1.65 -4.00 7.80
N SER A 181 -1.51 -3.01 6.91
CA SER A 181 -0.24 -2.31 6.64
C SER A 181 0.09 -1.20 7.64
N ALA A 182 -0.67 -1.02 8.72
CA ALA A 182 -0.23 -0.22 9.87
C ALA A 182 1.01 -0.84 10.53
N GLU A 183 1.03 -2.18 10.66
CA GLU A 183 2.14 -2.92 11.25
C GLU A 183 3.24 -3.22 10.21
N ASP A 184 4.51 -2.93 10.54
CA ASP A 184 5.61 -3.05 9.58
C ASP A 184 5.87 -4.49 9.16
N ASP A 185 5.84 -5.44 10.11
CA ASP A 185 6.07 -6.86 9.80
C ASP A 185 4.89 -7.50 9.07
N ALA A 186 3.67 -7.03 9.31
CA ALA A 186 2.47 -7.43 8.57
C ALA A 186 2.49 -6.91 7.12
N PHE A 187 2.84 -5.63 6.94
CA PHE A 187 3.11 -5.05 5.62
C PHE A 187 4.23 -5.81 4.90
N ARG A 188 5.38 -6.05 5.54
CA ARG A 188 6.52 -6.75 4.95
C ARG A 188 6.16 -8.18 4.54
N THR A 189 5.32 -8.88 5.31
CA THR A 189 4.84 -10.23 4.98
C THR A 189 3.97 -10.22 3.73
N THR A 190 2.98 -9.32 3.70
CA THR A 190 2.09 -9.11 2.54
C THR A 190 2.88 -8.70 1.29
N TYR A 191 3.68 -7.64 1.39
CA TYR A 191 4.52 -7.12 0.31
C TYR A 191 5.47 -8.19 -0.26
N ARG A 192 6.12 -8.98 0.59
CA ARG A 192 7.00 -10.07 0.13
C ARG A 192 6.26 -11.20 -0.56
N SER A 193 4.98 -11.45 -0.29
CA SER A 193 4.18 -12.43 -1.04
C SER A 193 3.88 -11.93 -2.44
N GLN A 194 3.39 -10.68 -2.56
CA GLN A 194 3.01 -10.07 -3.82
C GLN A 194 4.22 -9.79 -4.72
N LEU A 195 5.35 -9.39 -4.14
CA LEU A 195 6.60 -9.22 -4.90
C LEU A 195 7.10 -10.55 -5.51
N ARG A 196 6.78 -11.72 -4.91
CA ARG A 196 7.10 -13.03 -5.52
C ARG A 196 6.23 -13.31 -6.74
N GLU A 197 4.93 -13.00 -6.71
CA GLU A 197 4.06 -13.11 -7.90
C GLU A 197 4.53 -12.19 -9.03
N VAL A 198 4.79 -10.92 -8.71
CA VAL A 198 5.36 -9.94 -9.63
C VAL A 198 6.69 -10.42 -10.23
N SER A 199 7.61 -10.93 -9.40
CA SER A 199 8.88 -11.50 -9.89
C SER A 199 8.61 -12.68 -10.83
N ARG A 200 7.69 -13.59 -10.49
CA ARG A 200 7.39 -14.77 -11.32
C ARG A 200 6.77 -14.40 -12.66
N GLU A 201 5.86 -13.42 -12.70
CA GLU A 201 5.29 -12.93 -13.96
C GLU A 201 6.35 -12.26 -14.84
N ILE A 202 7.24 -11.44 -14.24
CA ILE A 202 8.38 -10.82 -14.95
C ILE A 202 9.36 -11.88 -15.44
N ASP A 203 9.79 -12.82 -14.60
CA ASP A 203 10.68 -13.94 -14.92
C ASP A 203 10.15 -14.81 -16.07
N GLY A 204 8.81 -14.86 -16.22
CA GLY A 204 8.12 -15.54 -17.31
C GLY A 204 8.12 -14.80 -18.65
N LEU A 205 8.66 -13.57 -18.75
CA LEU A 205 8.81 -12.83 -19.99
C LEU A 205 10.07 -13.26 -20.76
N THR A 206 9.91 -13.49 -22.06
CA THR A 206 11.01 -13.82 -22.96
C THR A 206 11.72 -12.56 -23.47
N LYS A 207 12.97 -12.71 -23.96
CA LYS A 207 13.67 -11.63 -24.67
C LYS A 207 12.82 -11.05 -25.80
N GLU A 208 12.17 -11.89 -26.60
CA GLU A 208 11.33 -11.44 -27.73
C GLU A 208 10.17 -10.55 -27.27
N GLU A 209 9.48 -10.90 -26.18
CA GLU A 209 8.40 -10.06 -25.63
C GLU A 209 8.89 -8.71 -25.08
N LEU A 210 10.14 -8.67 -24.60
CA LEU A 210 10.83 -7.48 -24.08
C LEU A 210 11.51 -6.62 -25.16
N THR A 211 11.69 -7.11 -26.39
CA THR A 211 12.31 -6.33 -27.50
C THR A 211 11.37 -6.09 -28.68
N ARG A 212 10.29 -6.87 -28.86
CA ARG A 212 9.34 -6.69 -29.97
C ARG A 212 8.59 -5.36 -29.87
N ALA A 213 8.22 -4.79 -31.01
CA ALA A 213 7.36 -3.62 -31.07
C ALA A 213 5.99 -3.88 -30.39
N PRO A 214 5.35 -2.86 -29.78
CA PRO A 214 4.08 -2.99 -29.08
C PRO A 214 2.98 -3.69 -29.88
N GLY A 215 2.42 -4.77 -29.31
CA GLY A 215 1.57 -5.73 -30.02
C GLY A 215 0.08 -5.41 -30.09
N GLY A 216 -0.34 -4.19 -29.74
CA GLY A 216 -1.76 -3.88 -29.54
C GLY A 216 -2.29 -4.46 -28.22
N ALA A 217 -3.46 -5.12 -28.26
CA ALA A 217 -4.12 -5.67 -27.07
C ALA A 217 -3.45 -6.94 -26.53
N ASP A 218 -2.90 -7.79 -27.40
CA ASP A 218 -2.29 -9.09 -27.06
C ASP A 218 -0.82 -8.96 -26.63
N ASP A 219 -0.49 -7.83 -25.99
CA ASP A 219 0.86 -7.53 -25.53
C ASP A 219 1.10 -8.08 -24.12
N ARG A 220 1.53 -9.33 -24.02
CA ARG A 220 1.78 -10.02 -22.75
C ARG A 220 2.77 -9.29 -21.84
N ALA A 221 3.88 -8.75 -22.37
CA ALA A 221 4.83 -8.00 -21.56
C ALA A 221 4.20 -6.70 -21.03
N ARG A 222 3.44 -5.98 -21.85
CA ARG A 222 2.64 -4.83 -21.40
C ARG A 222 1.69 -5.22 -20.27
N ALA A 223 0.92 -6.30 -20.44
CA ALA A 223 -0.06 -6.75 -19.46
C ALA A 223 0.59 -7.12 -18.12
N VAL A 224 1.74 -7.81 -18.15
CA VAL A 224 2.53 -8.15 -16.95
C VAL A 224 3.04 -6.90 -16.25
N VAL A 225 3.60 -5.92 -16.98
CA VAL A 225 4.19 -4.73 -16.32
C VAL A 225 3.13 -3.71 -15.86
N GLU A 226 2.01 -3.56 -16.57
CA GLU A 226 0.87 -2.78 -16.09
C GLU A 226 0.28 -3.42 -14.82
N ARG A 227 0.09 -4.75 -14.80
CA ARG A 227 -0.37 -5.50 -13.61
C ARG A 227 0.59 -5.34 -12.43
N SER A 228 1.89 -5.55 -12.67
CA SER A 228 2.92 -5.44 -11.65
C SER A 228 3.00 -4.03 -11.07
N GLY A 229 2.84 -3.00 -11.91
CA GLY A 229 2.72 -1.61 -11.48
C GLY A 229 1.53 -1.42 -10.53
N SER A 230 0.34 -1.85 -10.94
CA SER A 230 -0.89 -1.78 -10.16
C SER A 230 -0.76 -2.44 -8.77
N VAL A 231 -0.25 -3.68 -8.73
CA VAL A 231 -0.08 -4.44 -7.48
C VAL A 231 0.88 -3.75 -6.51
N ILE A 232 2.07 -3.36 -6.98
CA ILE A 232 3.08 -2.72 -6.13
C ILE A 232 2.66 -1.29 -5.74
N GLY A 233 1.97 -0.56 -6.63
CA GLY A 233 1.38 0.76 -6.34
C GLY A 233 0.37 0.68 -5.20
N GLY A 234 -0.63 -0.20 -5.30
CA GLY A 234 -1.68 -0.35 -4.29
C GLY A 234 -1.16 -0.81 -2.93
N LEU A 235 -0.14 -1.66 -2.89
CA LEU A 235 0.55 -2.06 -1.64
C LEU A 235 1.28 -0.88 -0.99
N VAL A 236 2.02 -0.09 -1.78
CA VAL A 236 2.79 1.04 -1.25
C VAL A 236 1.87 2.16 -0.81
N GLN A 237 0.81 2.46 -1.57
CA GLN A 237 -0.23 3.41 -1.16
C GLN A 237 -0.95 2.98 0.12
N ALA A 238 -1.31 1.70 0.26
CA ALA A 238 -1.91 1.18 1.49
C ALA A 238 -1.00 1.38 2.71
N ARG A 239 0.32 1.22 2.55
CA ARG A 239 1.31 1.51 3.59
C ARG A 239 1.51 3.01 3.82
N ASP A 240 1.55 3.82 2.78
CA ASP A 240 1.69 5.27 2.86
C ASP A 240 0.50 5.90 3.59
N ASP A 241 -0.72 5.44 3.33
CA ASP A 241 -1.92 5.93 4.00
C ASP A 241 -1.95 5.49 5.47
N ALA A 242 -1.48 4.28 5.79
CA ALA A 242 -1.32 3.82 7.16
C ALA A 242 -0.22 4.60 7.92
N LEU A 243 0.90 4.93 7.27
CA LEU A 243 1.96 5.76 7.82
C LEU A 243 1.48 7.19 8.11
N LYS A 244 0.71 7.80 7.20
CA LYS A 244 0.10 9.12 7.42
C LYS A 244 -0.87 9.10 8.62
N ALA A 245 -1.69 8.06 8.75
CA ALA A 245 -2.61 7.92 9.87
C ALA A 245 -1.88 7.74 11.22
N ALA A 246 -0.80 6.96 11.24
CA ALA A 246 0.02 6.74 12.43
C ALA A 246 0.87 7.96 12.84
N LEU A 247 1.06 8.92 11.94
CA LEU A 247 1.83 10.16 12.14
C LEU A 247 0.92 11.41 12.18
N ASP A 248 -0.39 11.25 12.38
CA ASP A 248 -1.30 12.40 12.47
C ASP A 248 -0.93 13.30 13.67
N GLY A 249 -0.67 14.58 13.38
CA GLY A 249 -0.15 15.56 14.35
C GLY A 249 1.38 15.66 14.48
N GLU A 250 2.15 14.80 13.82
CA GLU A 250 3.62 14.95 13.72
C GLU A 250 4.02 16.02 12.67
N PRO A 251 5.25 16.56 12.71
CA PRO A 251 5.72 17.51 11.70
C PRO A 251 5.79 16.89 10.30
N ASP A 252 5.32 17.61 9.28
CA ASP A 252 5.28 17.19 7.87
C ASP A 252 6.57 16.49 7.41
N SER A 253 7.74 17.01 7.80
CA SER A 253 9.05 16.48 7.42
C SER A 253 9.31 15.04 7.88
N ALA A 254 8.75 14.61 9.02
CA ALA A 254 8.89 13.23 9.52
C ALA A 254 8.04 12.26 8.70
N THR A 255 6.83 12.70 8.31
CA THR A 255 5.95 11.97 7.40
C THR A 255 6.57 11.89 6.00
N GLU A 256 7.09 13.01 5.46
CA GLU A 256 7.82 13.04 4.19
C GLU A 256 9.02 12.08 4.17
N GLU A 257 9.84 12.05 5.23
CA GLU A 257 10.97 11.12 5.34
C GLU A 257 10.51 9.65 5.30
N LYS A 258 9.42 9.30 6.01
CA LYS A 258 8.89 7.93 6.05
C LYS A 258 8.26 7.49 4.73
N LEU A 259 7.54 8.38 4.06
CA LEU A 259 6.99 8.14 2.73
C LEU A 259 8.12 7.96 1.69
N ALA A 260 9.18 8.77 1.76
CA ALA A 260 10.35 8.63 0.90
C ALA A 260 11.11 7.31 1.16
N GLU A 261 11.30 6.91 2.43
CA GLU A 261 11.89 5.62 2.79
C GLU A 261 11.07 4.45 2.22
N ASN A 262 9.74 4.50 2.35
CA ASN A 262 8.85 3.46 1.83
C ASN A 262 8.91 3.37 0.30
N TYR A 263 8.86 4.52 -0.39
CA TYR A 263 8.95 4.60 -1.84
C TYR A 263 10.27 4.02 -2.39
N GLU A 264 11.42 4.37 -1.83
CA GLU A 264 12.72 3.85 -2.29
C GLU A 264 12.89 2.34 -2.02
N LYS A 265 12.41 1.86 -0.85
CA LYS A 265 12.58 0.48 -0.39
C LYS A 265 11.61 -0.51 -1.06
N ASN A 266 10.38 -0.07 -1.33
CA ASN A 266 9.25 -0.91 -1.71
C ASN A 266 8.51 -0.45 -2.98
N GLY A 267 8.68 0.81 -3.38
CA GLY A 267 7.95 1.41 -4.51
C GLY A 267 8.55 1.15 -5.89
N TYR A 268 8.23 2.06 -6.80
CA TYR A 268 8.58 1.97 -8.21
C TYR A 268 10.07 1.72 -8.52
N PRO A 269 11.07 2.28 -7.79
CA PRO A 269 12.48 2.02 -8.05
C PRO A 269 12.84 0.53 -8.00
N ARG A 270 12.24 -0.20 -7.05
CA ARG A 270 12.42 -1.64 -6.87
C ARG A 270 11.77 -2.46 -7.97
N LEU A 271 10.57 -2.08 -8.41
CA LEU A 271 9.89 -2.74 -9.51
C LEU A 271 10.63 -2.53 -10.85
N ARG A 272 11.11 -1.31 -11.12
CA ARG A 272 11.98 -1.03 -12.27
C ARG A 272 13.24 -1.88 -12.24
N HIS A 273 13.87 -2.01 -11.07
CA HIS A 273 15.07 -2.85 -10.92
C HIS A 273 14.80 -4.33 -11.25
N LEU A 274 13.67 -4.91 -10.82
CA LEU A 274 13.30 -6.29 -11.17
C LEU A 274 13.13 -6.47 -12.69
N LEU A 275 12.41 -5.57 -13.35
CA LEU A 275 12.19 -5.61 -14.80
C LEU A 275 13.53 -5.51 -15.58
N HIS A 276 14.41 -4.58 -15.19
CA HIS A 276 15.70 -4.39 -15.83
C HIS A 276 16.68 -5.54 -15.57
N ALA A 277 16.70 -6.07 -14.35
CA ALA A 277 17.53 -7.23 -13.99
C ALA A 277 17.11 -8.48 -14.80
N HIS A 278 15.81 -8.71 -14.96
CA HIS A 278 15.32 -9.81 -15.80
C HIS A 278 15.59 -9.59 -17.30
N ALA A 279 15.36 -8.38 -17.82
CA ALA A 279 15.68 -8.05 -19.20
C ALA A 279 17.17 -8.29 -19.53
N SER A 280 18.08 -7.88 -18.63
CA SER A 280 19.52 -8.18 -18.74
C SER A 280 19.79 -9.70 -18.68
N LYS A 281 19.17 -10.42 -17.75
CA LYS A 281 19.27 -11.88 -17.58
C LYS A 281 18.85 -12.68 -18.82
N VAL A 282 17.83 -12.24 -19.56
CA VAL A 282 17.42 -12.87 -20.84
C VAL A 282 18.18 -12.32 -22.07
N GLY A 283 19.14 -11.44 -21.86
CA GLY A 283 20.05 -10.94 -22.90
C GLY A 283 19.50 -9.81 -23.76
N VAL A 284 18.63 -8.95 -23.23
CA VAL A 284 18.32 -7.65 -23.84
C VAL A 284 19.60 -6.77 -23.84
N PRO A 285 19.99 -6.17 -24.96
CA PRO A 285 21.18 -5.31 -25.04
C PRO A 285 21.13 -4.12 -24.08
N ALA A 286 22.28 -3.70 -23.54
CA ALA A 286 22.33 -2.63 -22.53
C ALA A 286 21.90 -1.25 -23.07
N ASP A 287 22.05 -1.01 -24.36
CA ASP A 287 21.54 0.15 -25.09
C ASP A 287 20.02 0.11 -25.32
N GLU A 288 19.41 -1.08 -25.34
CA GLU A 288 17.95 -1.25 -25.34
C GLU A 288 17.34 -1.17 -23.92
N LEU A 289 18.12 -1.24 -22.84
CA LEU A 289 17.66 -1.10 -21.44
C LEU A 289 17.44 0.36 -20.99
N ALA A 290 17.37 1.32 -21.91
CA ALA A 290 17.12 2.71 -21.57
C ALA A 290 15.70 2.92 -20.99
N ASP A 291 15.58 3.73 -19.93
CA ASP A 291 14.31 4.14 -19.33
C ASP A 291 13.42 4.97 -20.28
N THR A 292 13.96 5.44 -21.41
CA THR A 292 13.29 6.32 -22.36
C THR A 292 13.54 5.89 -23.80
N GLY A 293 12.47 5.75 -24.59
CA GLY A 293 12.55 5.32 -25.98
C GLY A 293 12.76 3.81 -26.13
N GLY A 294 12.41 3.30 -27.32
CA GLY A 294 12.43 1.86 -27.56
C GLY A 294 11.45 1.09 -26.66
N ARG A 295 11.56 -0.24 -26.71
CA ARG A 295 10.59 -1.13 -26.08
C ARG A 295 10.68 -1.16 -24.55
N MET A 296 11.88 -1.12 -23.97
CA MET A 296 12.01 -1.07 -22.51
C MET A 296 11.51 0.26 -21.95
N GLY A 297 11.77 1.39 -22.62
CA GLY A 297 11.21 2.68 -22.26
C GLY A 297 9.67 2.68 -22.24
N ASP A 298 9.02 2.05 -23.22
CA ASP A 298 7.56 1.85 -23.22
C ASP A 298 7.09 1.02 -22.02
N LEU A 299 7.73 -0.14 -21.77
CA LEU A 299 7.39 -1.03 -20.66
C LEU A 299 7.57 -0.35 -19.30
N THR A 300 8.71 0.31 -19.08
CA THR A 300 9.02 1.13 -17.89
C THR A 300 8.00 2.27 -17.75
N GLY A 301 7.62 2.94 -18.84
CA GLY A 301 6.58 3.97 -18.86
C GLY A 301 5.20 3.45 -18.42
N TRP A 302 4.75 2.31 -18.96
CA TRP A 302 3.48 1.68 -18.56
C TRP A 302 3.49 1.18 -17.11
N THR A 303 4.61 0.59 -16.68
CA THR A 303 4.83 0.19 -15.27
C THR A 303 4.63 1.39 -14.35
N SER A 304 5.29 2.50 -14.67
CA SER A 304 5.27 3.74 -13.89
C SER A 304 3.88 4.39 -13.90
N SER A 305 3.16 4.31 -15.02
CA SER A 305 1.80 4.82 -15.12
C SER A 305 0.84 4.00 -14.27
N ALA A 306 0.89 2.67 -14.35
CA ALA A 306 0.01 1.80 -13.56
C ALA A 306 0.30 1.91 -12.06
N TYR A 307 1.57 2.01 -11.66
CA TYR A 307 1.98 2.26 -10.27
C TYR A 307 1.36 3.54 -9.67
N ARG A 308 1.24 4.61 -10.46
CA ARG A 308 0.61 5.88 -10.02
C ARG A 308 -0.93 5.91 -10.16
N SER A 309 -1.55 4.82 -10.60
CA SER A 309 -2.99 4.75 -10.87
C SER A 309 -3.67 3.55 -10.19
N ALA A 310 -2.96 2.91 -9.24
CA ALA A 310 -3.53 1.99 -8.27
C ALA A 310 -4.42 2.73 -7.25
#